data_AF-A0A124DZF7-F1
#
_entry.id   AF-A0A124DZF7-F1
#
_cell.length_a   1.000
_cell.length_b   1.000
_cell.length_c   1.000
_cell.angle_alpha   90.00
_cell.angle_beta   90.00
_cell.angle_gamma   90.00
#
_symmetry.space_group_name_H-M   'P 1'
#
loop_
_entity.id
_entity.type
_entity.pdbx_description
1 polymer ?
#
loop_
_entity_poly.entity_id
_entity_poly.type
_entity_poly.pdbx_seq_one_letter_code
_entity_poly.pdbx_strand_id
1 'polypeptide(L)'
;MTLTVSQILGTQPQSLLNAAEEVAGSANRLDAQISSQRSHLSRLAGSWTGGASTAAQKQGADMLVGQESYRDKLRAMQQVMSSGGQQLTGIKSALDSMVNGGASQFWKVGDNGSVTPGPLLQQYASLFPVLGMQIKLKALEMETAVKKMLAEFEQADKSTADALRKFADDPKDDGKDDKKDGDTKPEDKPETPKPPPTGQNPADIAKEFLGRNASDLKRSGDLPMDPSVPNDVCCANFVTATLQKAGLIDWHSNGVADMSQRLQAQGWHMVPASEAKPGDVAVINGSQHTELVASNDGGRITLIGSNNKNADGSQVVSYGNPYGQVMYLSPP
;
A
#
# COMPACT_ATOMS: atom_id res chain seq x y z
N MET A 1 -6.56 9.57 25.73
CA MET A 1 -7.53 8.77 26.49
C MET A 1 -7.61 7.44 25.80
N THR A 2 -7.53 6.32 26.53
CA THR A 2 -7.63 4.99 25.93
C THR A 2 -9.07 4.72 25.52
N LEU A 3 -9.29 4.22 24.30
CA LEU A 3 -10.63 3.81 23.83
C LEU A 3 -11.19 2.65 24.66
N THR A 4 -12.52 2.64 24.86
CA THR A 4 -13.23 1.56 25.56
C THR A 4 -13.86 0.56 24.60
N VAL A 5 -14.25 -0.61 25.12
CA VAL A 5 -14.91 -1.67 24.35
C VAL A 5 -16.20 -1.15 23.70
N SER A 6 -17.08 -0.52 24.47
CA SER A 6 -18.34 0.03 23.97
C SER A 6 -18.14 1.14 22.94
N GLN A 7 -17.11 1.99 23.11
CA GLN A 7 -16.75 3.00 22.13
C GLN A 7 -16.42 2.38 20.78
N ILE A 8 -15.53 1.37 20.75
CA ILE A 8 -15.14 0.69 19.50
C ILE A 8 -16.32 -0.07 18.89
N LEU A 9 -17.09 -0.81 19.68
CA LEU A 9 -18.24 -1.58 19.18
C LEU A 9 -19.34 -0.67 18.63
N GLY A 10 -19.44 0.57 19.12
CA GLY A 10 -20.34 1.61 18.61
C GLY A 10 -19.86 2.34 17.36
N THR A 11 -18.59 2.17 16.94
CA THR A 11 -18.08 2.80 15.72
C THR A 11 -18.69 2.21 14.45
N GLN A 12 -18.63 2.96 13.34
CA GLN A 12 -19.12 2.53 12.03
C GLN A 12 -18.01 2.64 10.96
N PRO A 13 -16.96 1.81 10.98
CA PRO A 13 -15.88 1.92 10.00
C PRO A 13 -16.32 1.68 8.55
N GLN A 14 -17.47 1.04 8.34
CA GLN A 14 -18.09 0.87 7.03
C GLN A 14 -18.44 2.21 6.36
N SER A 15 -18.74 3.27 7.12
CA SER A 15 -19.02 4.58 6.52
C SER A 15 -17.79 5.13 5.79
N LEU A 16 -16.58 4.85 6.29
CA LEU A 16 -15.34 5.22 5.65
C LEU A 16 -15.11 4.45 4.34
N LEU A 17 -15.49 3.16 4.30
CA LEU A 17 -15.45 2.36 3.07
C LEU A 17 -16.43 2.89 2.02
N ASN A 18 -17.65 3.23 2.42
CA ASN A 18 -18.64 3.81 1.52
C ASN A 18 -18.16 5.16 0.96
N ALA A 19 -17.56 6.01 1.80
CA ALA A 19 -16.94 7.26 1.36
C ALA A 19 -15.79 7.02 0.36
N ALA A 20 -14.97 5.98 0.58
CA ALA A 20 -13.93 5.59 -0.36
C ALA A 20 -14.51 5.25 -1.75
N GLU A 21 -15.62 4.53 -1.80
CA GLU A 21 -16.31 4.20 -3.07
C GLU A 21 -16.87 5.44 -3.78
N GLU A 22 -17.41 6.41 -3.04
CA GLU A 22 -17.87 7.68 -3.60
C GLU A 22 -16.73 8.50 -4.21
N VAL A 23 -15.57 8.52 -3.53
CA VAL A 23 -14.34 9.16 -4.04
C VAL A 23 -13.82 8.44 -5.29
N ALA A 24 -13.80 7.10 -5.31
CA ALA A 24 -13.47 6.32 -6.51
C ALA A 24 -14.40 6.67 -7.68
N GLY A 25 -15.71 6.73 -7.43
CA GLY A 25 -16.69 7.13 -8.45
C GLY A 25 -16.41 8.53 -9.01
N SER A 26 -15.95 9.46 -8.18
CA SER A 26 -15.59 10.81 -8.60
C SER A 26 -14.30 10.84 -9.43
N ALA A 27 -13.28 10.09 -9.04
CA ALA A 27 -12.04 9.94 -9.82
C ALA A 27 -12.32 9.34 -11.22
N ASN A 28 -13.16 8.30 -11.29
CA ASN A 28 -13.54 7.65 -12.55
C ASN A 28 -14.31 8.60 -13.49
N ARG A 29 -15.17 9.47 -12.95
CA ARG A 29 -15.85 10.51 -13.74
C ARG A 29 -14.85 11.50 -14.33
N LEU A 30 -13.84 11.90 -13.56
CA LEU A 30 -12.80 12.82 -14.01
C LEU A 30 -11.92 12.16 -15.09
N ASP A 31 -11.59 10.87 -14.96
CA ASP A 31 -10.89 10.10 -16.00
C ASP A 31 -11.62 10.09 -17.35
N ALA A 32 -12.94 9.87 -17.31
CA ALA A 32 -13.77 9.89 -18.51
C ALA A 32 -13.76 11.29 -19.16
N GLN A 33 -13.78 12.36 -18.36
CA GLN A 33 -13.70 13.74 -18.84
C GLN A 33 -12.33 14.05 -19.46
N ILE A 34 -11.23 13.69 -18.80
CA ILE A 34 -9.86 13.84 -19.31
C ILE A 34 -9.72 13.12 -20.66
N SER A 35 -10.22 11.89 -20.76
CA SER A 35 -10.17 11.09 -21.99
C SER A 35 -10.95 11.74 -23.13
N SER A 36 -12.14 12.28 -22.84
CA SER A 36 -12.96 13.02 -23.81
C SER A 36 -12.27 14.29 -24.28
N GLN A 37 -11.69 15.07 -23.36
CA GLN A 37 -10.96 16.31 -23.68
C GLN A 37 -9.72 16.03 -24.53
N ARG A 38 -8.94 14.99 -24.23
CA ARG A 38 -7.82 14.54 -25.06
C ARG A 38 -8.27 14.20 -26.49
N SER A 39 -9.39 13.48 -26.64
CA SER A 39 -9.97 13.17 -27.95
C SER A 39 -10.38 14.43 -28.72
N HIS A 40 -10.98 15.42 -28.03
CA HIS A 40 -11.37 16.69 -28.65
C HIS A 40 -10.17 17.53 -29.08
N LEU A 41 -9.13 17.62 -28.25
CA LEU A 41 -7.89 18.31 -28.62
C LEU A 41 -7.21 17.65 -29.83
N SER A 42 -7.20 16.31 -29.90
CA SER A 42 -6.65 15.59 -31.04
C SER A 42 -7.43 15.84 -32.34
N ARG A 43 -8.78 15.87 -32.28
CA ARG A 43 -9.60 16.22 -33.46
C ARG A 43 -9.38 17.66 -33.91
N LEU A 44 -9.28 18.59 -32.97
CA LEU A 44 -8.98 20.00 -33.27
C LEU A 44 -7.61 20.14 -33.94
N ALA A 45 -6.61 19.40 -33.46
CA ALA A 45 -5.27 19.37 -34.05
C ALA A 45 -5.27 18.84 -35.49
N GLY A 46 -6.16 17.89 -35.81
CA GLY A 46 -6.27 17.34 -37.15
C GLY A 46 -6.94 18.27 -38.18
N SER A 47 -7.79 19.20 -37.74
CA SER A 47 -8.55 20.10 -38.62
C SER A 47 -8.05 21.55 -38.63
N TRP A 48 -7.27 21.94 -37.63
CA TRP A 48 -6.73 23.29 -37.49
C TRP A 48 -5.21 23.25 -37.33
N THR A 49 -4.49 23.82 -38.28
CA THR A 49 -3.01 23.83 -38.31
C THR A 49 -2.45 25.25 -38.26
N GLY A 50 -1.21 25.40 -37.77
CA GLY A 50 -0.51 26.70 -37.65
C GLY A 50 -0.27 27.11 -36.20
N GLY A 51 0.46 28.22 -35.99
CA GLY A 51 0.97 28.61 -34.67
C GLY A 51 -0.10 28.81 -33.58
N ALA A 52 -1.28 29.32 -33.95
CA ALA A 52 -2.40 29.48 -33.00
C ALA A 52 -2.96 28.12 -32.53
N SER A 53 -3.03 27.13 -33.42
CA SER A 53 -3.45 25.76 -33.06
C SER A 53 -2.43 25.10 -32.13
N THR A 54 -1.12 25.25 -32.40
CA THR A 54 -0.06 24.75 -31.52
C THR A 54 -0.13 25.36 -30.13
N ALA A 55 -0.37 26.68 -30.03
CA ALA A 55 -0.53 27.36 -28.74
C ALA A 55 -1.76 26.87 -27.97
N ALA A 56 -2.91 26.69 -28.65
CA ALA A 56 -4.13 26.17 -28.04
C ALA A 56 -3.98 24.71 -27.57
N GLN A 57 -3.30 23.86 -28.35
CA GLN A 57 -3.00 22.48 -27.97
C GLN A 57 -2.10 22.42 -26.73
N LYS A 58 -1.07 23.27 -26.66
CA LYS A 58 -0.19 23.37 -25.49
C LYS A 58 -0.99 23.75 -24.24
N GLN A 59 -1.80 24.81 -24.32
CA GLN A 59 -2.62 25.24 -23.19
C GLN A 59 -3.63 24.18 -22.76
N GLY A 60 -4.26 23.47 -23.71
CA GLY A 60 -5.15 22.36 -23.42
C GLY A 60 -4.44 21.18 -22.74
N ALA A 61 -3.22 20.84 -23.17
CA ALA A 61 -2.40 19.82 -22.52
C ALA A 61 -2.03 20.22 -21.08
N ASP A 62 -1.64 21.48 -20.86
CA ASP A 62 -1.30 21.97 -19.52
C ASP A 62 -2.52 21.92 -18.57
N MET A 63 -3.73 22.25 -19.05
CA MET A 63 -4.96 22.11 -18.27
C MET A 63 -5.30 20.65 -17.93
N LEU A 64 -4.98 19.70 -18.81
CA LEU A 64 -5.18 18.28 -18.56
C LEU A 64 -4.25 17.75 -17.46
N VAL A 65 -3.02 18.25 -17.39
CA VAL A 65 -2.08 17.90 -16.30
C VAL A 65 -2.66 18.25 -14.93
N GLY A 66 -3.28 19.43 -14.78
CA GLY A 66 -3.94 19.82 -13.52
C GLY A 66 -5.12 18.90 -13.15
N GLN A 67 -5.93 18.49 -14.14
CA GLN A 67 -7.04 17.55 -13.91
C GLN A 67 -6.53 16.16 -13.54
N GLU A 68 -5.45 15.70 -14.17
CA GLU A 68 -4.79 14.43 -13.87
C GLU A 68 -4.24 14.42 -12.43
N SER A 69 -3.58 15.49 -12.01
CA SER A 69 -3.11 15.66 -10.63
C SER A 69 -4.26 15.60 -9.62
N TYR A 70 -5.37 16.29 -9.88
CA TYR A 70 -6.54 16.23 -8.99
C TYR A 70 -7.19 14.84 -8.94
N ARG A 71 -7.29 14.15 -10.09
CA ARG A 71 -7.75 12.76 -10.19
C ARG A 71 -6.87 11.82 -9.39
N ASP A 72 -5.56 12.02 -9.42
CA ASP A 72 -4.59 11.22 -8.65
C ASP A 72 -4.74 11.44 -7.15
N LYS A 73 -4.93 12.70 -6.70
CA LYS A 73 -5.23 13.02 -5.29
C LYS A 73 -6.50 12.34 -4.79
N LEU A 74 -7.56 12.29 -5.61
CA LEU A 74 -8.79 11.56 -5.26
C LEU A 74 -8.53 10.06 -5.09
N ARG A 75 -7.75 9.44 -5.99
CA ARG A 75 -7.40 8.01 -5.88
C ARG A 75 -6.56 7.73 -4.63
N ALA A 76 -5.59 8.58 -4.32
CA ALA A 76 -4.79 8.45 -3.11
C ALA A 76 -5.64 8.56 -1.83
N MET A 77 -6.56 9.53 -1.79
CA MET A 77 -7.51 9.69 -0.70
C MET A 77 -8.42 8.46 -0.55
N GLN A 78 -8.95 7.94 -1.65
CA GLN A 78 -9.75 6.72 -1.66
C GLN A 78 -8.99 5.52 -1.09
N GLN A 79 -7.72 5.34 -1.45
CA GLN A 79 -6.91 4.24 -0.96
C GLN A 79 -6.71 4.32 0.57
N VAL A 80 -6.45 5.52 1.10
CA VAL A 80 -6.32 5.74 2.55
C VAL A 80 -7.62 5.41 3.27
N MET A 81 -8.77 5.89 2.77
CA MET A 81 -10.08 5.59 3.34
C MET A 81 -10.38 4.08 3.30
N SER A 82 -10.13 3.41 2.17
CA SER A 82 -10.41 1.99 2.01
C SER A 82 -9.56 1.13 2.94
N SER A 83 -8.24 1.37 2.97
CA SER A 83 -7.31 0.63 3.84
C SER A 83 -7.62 0.86 5.31
N GLY A 84 -7.84 2.11 5.72
CA GLY A 84 -8.18 2.45 7.11
C GLY A 84 -9.51 1.81 7.53
N GLY A 85 -10.53 1.89 6.67
CA GLY A 85 -11.85 1.31 6.93
C GLY A 85 -11.82 -0.21 7.08
N GLN A 86 -11.02 -0.91 6.26
CA GLN A 86 -10.84 -2.36 6.36
C GLN A 86 -10.15 -2.76 7.68
N GLN A 87 -9.08 -2.06 8.05
CA GLN A 87 -8.34 -2.34 9.28
C GLN A 87 -9.22 -2.13 10.53
N LEU A 88 -9.93 -1.00 10.60
CA LEU A 88 -10.85 -0.69 11.69
C LEU A 88 -12.00 -1.70 11.76
N THR A 89 -12.58 -2.09 10.62
CA THR A 89 -13.63 -3.13 10.56
C THR A 89 -13.13 -4.47 11.08
N GLY A 90 -11.91 -4.87 10.70
CA GLY A 90 -11.29 -6.12 11.15
C GLY A 90 -11.07 -6.16 12.65
N ILE A 91 -10.48 -5.10 13.22
CA ILE A 91 -10.22 -5.00 14.67
C ILE A 91 -11.54 -4.99 15.44
N LYS A 92 -12.53 -4.21 15.00
CA LYS A 92 -13.87 -4.17 15.60
C LYS A 92 -14.52 -5.57 15.62
N SER A 93 -14.44 -6.31 14.53
CA SER A 93 -15.05 -7.64 14.40
C SER A 93 -14.36 -8.67 15.30
N ALA A 94 -13.03 -8.60 15.42
CA ALA A 94 -12.26 -9.44 16.34
C ALA A 94 -12.61 -9.13 17.80
N LEU A 95 -12.73 -7.85 18.16
CA LEU A 95 -13.16 -7.42 19.49
C LEU A 95 -14.59 -7.90 19.80
N ASP A 96 -15.52 -7.72 18.87
CA ASP A 96 -16.91 -8.19 19.02
C ASP A 96 -16.98 -9.70 19.22
N SER A 97 -16.19 -10.47 18.45
CA SER A 97 -16.10 -11.92 18.60
C SER A 97 -15.57 -12.34 19.97
N MET A 98 -14.65 -11.58 20.56
CA MET A 98 -14.11 -11.87 21.89
C MET A 98 -15.08 -11.48 23.01
N VAL A 99 -15.80 -10.37 22.85
CA VAL A 99 -16.71 -9.82 23.86
C VAL A 99 -18.07 -10.48 23.84
N ASN A 100 -18.62 -10.72 22.64
CA ASN A 100 -19.99 -11.19 22.41
C ASN A 100 -20.03 -12.60 21.80
N GLY A 101 -18.89 -13.19 21.42
CA GLY A 101 -18.85 -14.54 20.85
C GLY A 101 -19.08 -15.66 21.88
N GLY A 102 -18.91 -16.90 21.46
CA GLY A 102 -19.27 -18.09 22.24
C GLY A 102 -18.54 -18.24 23.59
N ALA A 103 -17.43 -17.54 23.81
CA ALA A 103 -16.73 -17.53 25.10
C ALA A 103 -17.34 -16.54 26.12
N SER A 104 -18.15 -15.58 25.70
CA SER A 104 -18.75 -14.53 26.54
C SER A 104 -19.63 -15.07 27.68
N GLN A 105 -20.25 -16.23 27.49
CA GLN A 105 -21.02 -16.94 28.53
C GLN A 105 -20.17 -17.34 29.75
N PHE A 106 -18.84 -17.44 29.59
CA PHE A 106 -17.92 -17.84 30.65
C PHE A 106 -17.15 -16.66 31.24
N TRP A 107 -17.08 -15.53 30.54
CA TRP A 107 -16.23 -14.39 30.89
C TRP A 107 -17.03 -13.09 30.94
N LYS A 108 -16.74 -12.25 31.92
CA LYS A 108 -17.23 -10.86 31.96
C LYS A 108 -16.13 -9.94 31.47
N VAL A 109 -16.37 -9.29 30.34
CA VAL A 109 -15.49 -8.25 29.80
C VAL A 109 -16.02 -6.88 30.24
N GLY A 110 -15.21 -6.14 30.98
CA GLY A 110 -15.50 -4.76 31.37
C GLY A 110 -15.19 -3.78 30.24
N ASP A 111 -15.81 -2.60 30.28
CA ASP A 111 -15.67 -1.60 29.23
C ASP A 111 -14.22 -1.08 29.06
N ASN A 112 -13.44 -1.11 30.15
CA ASN A 112 -12.01 -0.80 30.17
C ASN A 112 -11.11 -1.94 29.64
N GLY A 113 -11.69 -3.00 29.09
CA GLY A 113 -11.00 -4.19 28.60
C GLY A 113 -10.58 -5.20 29.68
N SER A 114 -10.96 -5.01 30.95
CA SER A 114 -10.72 -6.00 32.00
C SER A 114 -11.51 -7.29 31.75
N VAL A 115 -10.94 -8.45 32.04
CA VAL A 115 -11.62 -9.73 31.85
C VAL A 115 -11.66 -10.47 33.18
N THR A 116 -12.87 -10.85 33.61
CA THR A 116 -13.08 -11.59 34.85
C THR A 116 -13.88 -12.86 34.59
N PRO A 117 -13.70 -13.92 35.38
CA PRO A 117 -14.51 -15.12 35.24
C PRO A 117 -15.99 -14.80 35.51
N GLY A 118 -16.89 -15.32 34.68
CA GLY A 118 -18.33 -15.29 34.89
C GLY A 118 -18.77 -16.22 36.01
N PRO A 119 -20.07 -16.22 36.39
CA PRO A 119 -20.56 -16.95 37.56
C PRO A 119 -20.24 -18.44 37.55
N LEU A 120 -20.34 -19.09 36.38
CA LEU A 120 -20.02 -20.52 36.23
C LEU A 120 -18.54 -20.82 36.49
N LEU A 121 -17.64 -20.01 35.93
CA LEU A 121 -16.20 -20.18 36.16
C LEU A 121 -15.80 -19.81 37.60
N GLN A 122 -16.48 -18.84 38.22
CA GLN A 122 -16.24 -18.49 39.63
C GLN A 122 -16.62 -19.64 40.56
N GLN A 123 -17.78 -20.28 40.33
CA GLN A 123 -18.20 -21.45 41.09
C GLN A 123 -17.28 -22.65 40.86
N TYR A 124 -16.81 -22.86 39.63
CA TYR A 124 -15.86 -23.93 39.35
C TYR A 124 -14.49 -23.69 40.01
N ALA A 125 -13.99 -22.46 39.97
CA ALA A 125 -12.71 -22.08 40.57
C ALA A 125 -12.70 -22.20 42.10
N SER A 126 -13.84 -22.04 42.78
CA SER A 126 -13.92 -22.21 44.24
C SER A 126 -13.86 -23.66 44.69
N LEU A 127 -14.31 -24.59 43.84
CA LEU A 127 -14.27 -26.03 44.11
C LEU A 127 -12.90 -26.65 43.79
N PHE A 128 -12.14 -26.05 42.86
CA PHE A 128 -10.87 -26.59 42.38
C PHE A 128 -9.78 -25.51 42.35
N PRO A 129 -9.03 -25.30 43.46
CA PRO A 129 -8.10 -24.17 43.59
C PRO A 129 -6.99 -24.10 42.53
N VAL A 130 -6.42 -25.25 42.13
CA VAL A 130 -5.39 -25.32 41.08
C VAL A 130 -5.95 -24.93 39.71
N LEU A 131 -7.17 -25.40 39.38
CA LEU A 131 -7.86 -25.00 38.15
C LEU A 131 -8.31 -23.53 38.21
N GLY A 132 -8.60 -23.01 39.41
CA GLY A 132 -8.86 -21.60 39.63
C GLY A 132 -7.68 -20.69 39.26
N MET A 133 -6.43 -21.13 39.48
CA MET A 133 -5.25 -20.40 39.01
C MET A 133 -5.15 -20.41 37.48
N GLN A 134 -5.47 -21.53 36.82
CA GLN A 134 -5.50 -21.61 35.36
C GLN A 134 -6.57 -20.68 34.76
N ILE A 135 -7.76 -20.61 35.38
CA ILE A 135 -8.83 -19.68 34.98
C ILE A 135 -8.36 -18.23 35.09
N LYS A 136 -7.66 -17.86 36.17
CA LYS A 136 -7.11 -16.50 36.31
C LYS A 136 -6.06 -16.18 35.24
N LEU A 137 -5.19 -17.13 34.91
CA LEU A 137 -4.21 -16.97 33.83
C LEU A 137 -4.90 -16.75 32.48
N LYS A 138 -5.94 -17.53 32.17
CA LYS A 138 -6.76 -17.35 30.96
C LYS A 138 -7.47 -16.00 30.92
N ALA A 139 -7.98 -15.54 32.05
CA ALA A 139 -8.56 -14.20 32.17
C ALA A 139 -7.53 -13.11 31.79
N LEU A 140 -6.31 -13.23 32.30
CA LEU A 140 -5.22 -12.27 32.05
C LEU A 140 -4.76 -12.28 30.58
N GLU A 141 -4.69 -13.46 29.96
CA GLU A 141 -4.40 -13.60 28.52
C GLU A 141 -5.47 -12.87 27.69
N MET A 142 -6.75 -13.12 27.97
CA MET A 142 -7.85 -12.46 27.27
C MET A 142 -7.88 -10.95 27.52
N GLU A 143 -7.67 -10.50 28.75
CA GLU A 143 -7.59 -9.07 29.08
C GLU A 143 -6.49 -8.37 28.29
N THR A 144 -5.33 -9.00 28.16
CA THR A 144 -4.22 -8.47 27.37
C THR A 144 -4.59 -8.40 25.89
N ALA A 145 -5.27 -9.43 25.35
CA ALA A 145 -5.75 -9.43 23.98
C ALA A 145 -6.79 -8.33 23.71
N VAL A 146 -7.77 -8.15 24.61
CA VAL A 146 -8.77 -7.06 24.50
C VAL A 146 -8.06 -5.71 24.52
N LYS A 147 -7.22 -5.43 25.52
CA LYS A 147 -6.51 -4.15 25.64
C LYS A 147 -5.61 -3.87 24.45
N LYS A 148 -4.98 -4.89 23.89
CA LYS A 148 -4.20 -4.77 22.65
C LYS A 148 -5.08 -4.33 21.48
N MET A 149 -6.24 -4.96 21.27
CA MET A 149 -7.18 -4.56 20.22
C MET A 149 -7.68 -3.12 20.40
N LEU A 150 -7.92 -2.67 21.65
CA LEU A 150 -8.29 -1.28 21.93
C LEU A 150 -7.20 -0.30 21.45
N ALA A 151 -5.93 -0.61 21.75
CA ALA A 151 -4.79 0.22 21.36
C ALA A 151 -4.54 0.18 19.84
N GLU A 152 -4.66 -0.99 19.20
CA GLU A 152 -4.51 -1.14 17.75
C GLU A 152 -5.59 -0.37 16.99
N PHE A 153 -6.82 -0.36 17.49
CA PHE A 153 -7.89 0.43 16.89
C PHE A 153 -7.61 1.93 16.99
N GLU A 154 -7.21 2.42 18.18
CA GLU A 154 -6.87 3.84 18.38
C GLU A 154 -5.72 4.27 17.46
N GLN A 155 -4.71 3.41 17.29
CA GLN A 155 -3.59 3.68 16.39
C GLN A 155 -4.02 3.70 14.93
N ALA A 156 -4.83 2.73 14.49
CA ALA A 156 -5.35 2.67 13.12
C ALA A 156 -6.22 3.88 12.79
N ASP A 157 -7.08 4.31 13.72
CA ASP A 157 -7.94 5.48 13.57
C ASP A 157 -7.12 6.77 13.42
N LYS A 158 -6.17 7.02 14.32
CA LYS A 158 -5.26 8.17 14.27
C LYS A 158 -4.44 8.19 12.98
N SER A 159 -3.84 7.07 12.61
CA SER A 159 -3.03 6.96 11.40
C SER A 159 -3.86 7.25 10.15
N THR A 160 -5.10 6.75 10.09
CA THR A 160 -6.01 7.01 8.97
C THR A 160 -6.39 8.49 8.92
N ALA A 161 -6.74 9.08 10.06
CA ALA A 161 -7.09 10.50 10.16
C ALA A 161 -5.93 11.42 9.76
N ASP A 162 -4.71 11.12 10.22
CA ASP A 162 -3.52 11.90 9.89
C ASP A 162 -3.16 11.80 8.41
N ALA A 163 -3.31 10.60 7.81
CA ALA A 163 -3.14 10.42 6.38
C ALA A 163 -4.18 11.23 5.58
N LEU A 164 -5.44 11.30 6.04
CA LEU A 164 -6.47 12.10 5.39
C LEU A 164 -6.23 13.61 5.49
N ARG A 165 -5.73 14.10 6.64
CA ARG A 165 -5.42 15.53 6.84
C ARG A 165 -4.38 16.05 5.84
N LYS A 166 -3.41 15.22 5.46
CA LYS A 166 -2.39 15.59 4.46
C LYS A 166 -2.97 16.03 3.11
N PHE A 167 -4.16 15.53 2.75
CA PHE A 167 -4.84 15.95 1.52
C PHE A 167 -5.60 17.29 1.67
N ALA A 168 -5.89 17.72 2.89
CA ALA A 168 -6.56 18.99 3.17
C ALA A 168 -5.57 20.16 3.29
N ASP A 169 -4.32 19.88 3.66
CA ASP A 169 -3.30 20.89 4.00
C ASP A 169 -2.41 21.34 2.83
N ASP A 170 -2.74 21.02 1.58
CA ASP A 170 -1.84 21.28 0.46
C ASP A 170 -1.69 22.79 0.14
N PRO A 171 -0.46 23.35 0.08
CA PRO A 171 -0.18 24.72 -0.35
C PRO A 171 -0.54 24.91 -1.84
N LYS A 172 -0.91 26.14 -2.21
CA LYS A 172 -1.11 26.54 -3.61
C LYS A 172 0.18 26.26 -4.40
N ASP A 173 0.08 25.43 -5.43
CA ASP A 173 1.18 25.11 -6.32
C ASP A 173 1.30 26.18 -7.42
N ASP A 174 2.32 27.02 -7.29
CA ASP A 174 2.64 28.11 -8.20
C ASP A 174 3.45 27.54 -9.37
N GLY A 175 2.74 27.03 -10.39
CA GLY A 175 3.34 26.35 -11.54
C GLY A 175 4.59 27.02 -12.11
N LYS A 176 5.73 26.33 -12.00
CA LYS A 176 6.95 26.63 -12.74
C LYS A 176 7.77 25.36 -12.99
N ASP A 177 7.46 24.69 -14.09
CA ASP A 177 8.27 23.62 -14.67
C ASP A 177 9.28 24.19 -15.69
N ASP A 178 10.57 24.00 -15.45
CA ASP A 178 11.63 24.24 -16.43
C ASP A 178 11.81 22.98 -17.31
N LYS A 179 11.37 23.08 -18.57
CA LYS A 179 11.59 22.10 -19.64
C LYS A 179 13.05 22.10 -20.14
N LYS A 180 13.56 20.91 -20.48
CA LYS A 180 14.44 20.74 -21.65
C LYS A 180 14.09 19.47 -22.41
N ASP A 181 13.85 19.66 -23.71
CA ASP A 181 13.42 18.69 -24.71
C ASP A 181 14.57 17.79 -25.21
N GLY A 182 14.21 16.61 -25.74
CA GLY A 182 15.10 15.74 -26.51
C GLY A 182 14.37 14.52 -27.09
N ASP A 183 13.94 14.65 -28.35
CA ASP A 183 13.31 13.62 -29.19
C ASP A 183 14.21 12.39 -29.47
N THR A 184 13.62 11.19 -29.54
CA THR A 184 13.57 10.35 -30.77
C THR A 184 12.74 9.06 -30.58
N LYS A 185 12.08 8.65 -31.66
CA LYS A 185 11.06 7.58 -31.82
C LYS A 185 11.66 6.39 -32.63
N PRO A 186 10.94 5.31 -33.02
CA PRO A 186 11.19 3.91 -32.59
C PRO A 186 11.35 2.90 -33.76
N GLU A 187 11.58 1.61 -33.49
CA GLU A 187 11.35 0.55 -34.50
C GLU A 187 11.03 -0.83 -33.87
N ASP A 188 10.30 -1.69 -34.60
CA ASP A 188 9.35 -2.75 -34.15
C ASP A 188 9.73 -4.17 -34.67
N LYS A 189 9.49 -5.22 -33.83
CA LYS A 189 9.21 -6.69 -34.09
C LYS A 189 10.27 -7.70 -34.62
N PRO A 190 10.07 -9.06 -34.54
CA PRO A 190 9.24 -9.93 -33.66
C PRO A 190 9.94 -11.23 -33.08
N GLU A 191 9.17 -12.01 -32.28
CA GLU A 191 9.45 -13.16 -31.37
C GLU A 191 10.20 -14.43 -31.84
N THR A 192 10.85 -15.16 -30.91
CA THR A 192 10.66 -16.60 -30.54
C THR A 192 11.57 -17.08 -29.38
N PRO A 193 11.23 -18.17 -28.65
CA PRO A 193 11.45 -18.34 -27.19
C PRO A 193 12.76 -19.05 -26.79
N LYS A 194 13.33 -18.71 -25.61
CA LYS A 194 14.50 -19.42 -25.02
C LYS A 194 14.65 -19.19 -23.48
N PRO A 195 15.51 -19.94 -22.75
CA PRO A 195 15.27 -20.63 -21.47
C PRO A 195 15.94 -19.88 -20.27
N PRO A 196 16.10 -20.45 -19.05
CA PRO A 196 16.01 -19.71 -17.78
C PRO A 196 17.08 -18.62 -17.61
N PRO A 197 16.77 -17.48 -16.94
CA PRO A 197 17.63 -16.31 -16.95
C PRO A 197 18.71 -16.40 -15.88
N THR A 198 19.97 -16.41 -16.33
CA THR A 198 21.08 -15.84 -15.56
C THR A 198 20.99 -14.31 -15.66
N GLY A 199 20.04 -13.72 -14.94
CA GLY A 199 19.84 -12.27 -14.90
C GLY A 199 20.62 -11.60 -13.75
N GLN A 200 20.89 -10.30 -13.91
CA GLN A 200 21.44 -9.46 -12.83
C GLN A 200 20.56 -9.51 -11.59
N ASN A 201 21.18 -9.45 -10.40
CA ASN A 201 20.44 -9.40 -9.14
C ASN A 201 19.50 -8.18 -9.13
N PRO A 202 18.19 -8.33 -8.85
CA PRO A 202 17.24 -7.22 -8.90
C PRO A 202 17.58 -6.11 -7.89
N ALA A 203 18.19 -6.42 -6.75
CA ALA A 203 18.63 -5.38 -5.82
C ALA A 203 19.78 -4.55 -6.38
N ASP A 204 20.63 -5.10 -7.24
CA ASP A 204 21.69 -4.33 -7.91
C ASP A 204 21.12 -3.43 -9.00
N ILE A 205 20.14 -3.92 -9.77
CA ILE A 205 19.38 -3.09 -10.71
C ILE A 205 18.70 -1.93 -9.98
N ALA A 206 18.06 -2.19 -8.83
CA ALA A 206 17.40 -1.14 -8.05
C ALA A 206 18.38 -0.05 -7.58
N LYS A 207 19.62 -0.41 -7.24
CA LYS A 207 20.67 0.55 -6.82
C LYS A 207 21.07 1.51 -7.94
N GLU A 208 21.01 1.10 -9.20
CA GLU A 208 21.29 1.98 -10.35
C GLU A 208 20.34 3.19 -10.40
N PHE A 209 19.16 3.06 -9.80
CA PHE A 209 18.12 4.09 -9.79
C PHE A 209 18.02 4.85 -8.48
N LEU A 210 18.94 4.64 -7.53
CA LEU A 210 18.91 5.32 -6.24
C LEU A 210 18.83 6.85 -6.40
N GLY A 211 17.87 7.47 -5.71
CA GLY A 211 17.62 8.92 -5.78
C GLY A 211 16.74 9.35 -6.96
N ARG A 212 16.32 8.44 -7.85
CA ARG A 212 15.41 8.76 -8.94
C ARG A 212 13.95 8.69 -8.52
N ASN A 213 13.16 9.66 -8.97
CA ASN A 213 11.72 9.69 -8.71
C ASN A 213 10.99 8.64 -9.54
N ALA A 214 9.95 8.05 -8.96
CA ALA A 214 9.06 7.12 -9.65
C ALA A 214 8.40 7.77 -10.87
N SER A 215 8.07 9.07 -10.79
CA SER A 215 7.52 9.86 -11.90
C SER A 215 8.40 9.78 -13.14
N ASP A 216 9.71 9.81 -12.95
CA ASP A 216 10.67 9.92 -14.04
C ASP A 216 11.03 8.53 -14.57
N LEU A 217 11.21 7.56 -13.67
CA LEU A 217 11.51 6.16 -14.04
C LEU A 217 10.41 5.54 -14.90
N LYS A 218 9.15 5.82 -14.56
CA LYS A 218 7.97 5.40 -15.34
C LYS A 218 7.97 5.91 -16.78
N ARG A 219 8.65 7.02 -17.06
CA ARG A 219 8.65 7.68 -18.37
C ARG A 219 9.97 7.50 -19.11
N SER A 220 11.05 7.14 -18.42
CA SER A 220 12.38 7.05 -19.03
C SER A 220 12.58 5.80 -19.89
N GLY A 221 11.80 4.75 -19.64
CA GLY A 221 11.97 3.45 -20.32
C GLY A 221 13.15 2.63 -19.79
N ASP A 222 13.88 3.12 -18.77
CA ASP A 222 15.01 2.40 -18.16
C ASP A 222 14.59 1.16 -17.36
N LEU A 223 13.32 1.18 -16.90
CA LEU A 223 12.60 0.10 -16.25
C LEU A 223 11.22 -0.01 -16.90
N PRO A 224 10.68 -1.24 -17.08
CA PRO A 224 9.34 -1.44 -17.63
C PRO A 224 8.26 -1.16 -16.57
N MET A 225 8.30 0.02 -15.96
CA MET A 225 7.29 0.47 -15.02
C MET A 225 6.04 0.93 -15.76
N ASP A 226 4.85 0.61 -15.23
CA ASP A 226 3.59 1.11 -15.76
C ASP A 226 3.47 2.63 -15.50
N PRO A 227 3.42 3.48 -16.54
CA PRO A 227 3.36 4.92 -16.36
C PRO A 227 2.04 5.42 -15.77
N SER A 228 0.98 4.60 -15.83
CA SER A 228 -0.36 4.94 -15.33
C SER A 228 -0.52 4.84 -13.81
N VAL A 229 0.47 4.26 -13.12
CA VAL A 229 0.46 4.11 -11.65
C VAL A 229 0.74 5.46 -10.99
N PRO A 230 -0.03 5.91 -9.99
CA PRO A 230 0.26 7.16 -9.29
C PRO A 230 1.64 7.15 -8.60
N ASN A 231 2.30 8.32 -8.55
CA ASN A 231 3.69 8.44 -8.08
C ASN A 231 3.89 8.06 -6.61
N ASP A 232 2.83 8.02 -5.82
CA ASP A 232 2.81 7.74 -4.38
C ASP A 232 2.54 6.25 -4.05
N VAL A 233 2.25 5.40 -5.05
CA VAL A 233 1.96 3.96 -4.88
C VAL A 233 2.75 3.08 -5.85
N CYS A 234 3.95 3.53 -6.23
CA CYS A 234 4.81 2.85 -7.20
C CYS A 234 5.62 1.67 -6.63
N CYS A 235 5.39 1.22 -5.39
CA CYS A 235 6.24 0.21 -4.75
C CYS A 235 6.23 -1.13 -5.51
N ALA A 236 5.04 -1.69 -5.77
CA ALA A 236 4.90 -2.93 -6.54
C ALA A 236 5.26 -2.74 -8.03
N ASN A 237 4.93 -1.59 -8.61
CA ASN A 237 5.30 -1.22 -9.98
C ASN A 237 6.84 -1.23 -10.15
N PHE A 238 7.56 -0.61 -9.22
CA PHE A 238 9.02 -0.57 -9.23
C PHE A 238 9.64 -1.96 -8.99
N VAL A 239 9.16 -2.70 -7.99
CA VAL A 239 9.68 -4.04 -7.69
C VAL A 239 9.46 -4.99 -8.87
N THR A 240 8.24 -5.05 -9.43
CA THR A 240 7.97 -5.92 -10.59
C THR A 240 8.74 -5.49 -11.83
N ALA A 241 8.89 -4.18 -12.11
CA ALA A 241 9.72 -3.72 -13.22
C ALA A 241 11.20 -4.12 -13.06
N THR A 242 11.70 -4.08 -11.82
CA THR A 242 13.07 -4.48 -11.49
C THR A 242 13.26 -5.99 -11.66
N LEU A 243 12.28 -6.79 -11.20
CA LEU A 243 12.27 -8.25 -11.38
C LEU A 243 12.17 -8.65 -12.86
N GLN A 244 11.38 -7.92 -13.67
CA GLN A 244 11.32 -8.12 -15.12
C GLN A 244 12.66 -7.82 -15.79
N LYS A 245 13.31 -6.72 -15.42
CA LYS A 245 14.64 -6.38 -15.94
C LYS A 245 15.71 -7.40 -15.52
N ALA A 246 15.57 -7.99 -14.33
CA ALA A 246 16.37 -9.14 -13.88
C ALA A 246 16.02 -10.46 -14.60
N GLY A 247 14.99 -10.48 -15.45
CA GLY A 247 14.52 -11.69 -16.12
C GLY A 247 13.79 -12.68 -15.21
N LEU A 248 13.59 -12.37 -13.92
CA LEU A 248 13.02 -13.33 -12.96
C LEU A 248 11.52 -13.56 -13.13
N ILE A 249 10.82 -12.61 -13.77
CA ILE A 249 9.40 -12.69 -14.09
C ILE A 249 9.15 -12.13 -15.50
N ASP A 250 8.09 -12.60 -16.15
CA ASP A 250 7.63 -12.16 -17.48
C ASP A 250 6.31 -11.37 -17.43
N TRP A 251 5.81 -11.10 -16.22
CA TRP A 251 4.58 -10.35 -15.95
C TRP A 251 4.87 -9.08 -15.14
N HIS A 252 3.89 -8.18 -15.09
CA HIS A 252 3.95 -6.94 -14.32
C HIS A 252 2.76 -6.84 -13.37
N SER A 253 2.94 -6.20 -12.21
CA SER A 253 1.84 -5.91 -11.28
C SER A 253 2.05 -4.60 -10.55
N ASN A 254 0.97 -3.84 -10.44
CA ASN A 254 0.93 -2.56 -9.72
C ASN A 254 0.48 -2.73 -8.27
N GLY A 255 0.11 -3.94 -7.84
CA GLY A 255 -0.42 -4.22 -6.51
C GLY A 255 0.41 -5.23 -5.73
N VAL A 256 0.74 -4.92 -4.48
CA VAL A 256 1.57 -5.78 -3.63
C VAL A 256 0.95 -7.17 -3.43
N ALA A 257 -0.37 -7.24 -3.23
CA ALA A 257 -1.09 -8.51 -3.01
C ALA A 257 -1.04 -9.42 -4.25
N ASP A 258 -1.37 -8.88 -5.43
CA ASP A 258 -1.33 -9.63 -6.69
C ASP A 258 0.10 -10.05 -7.06
N MET A 259 1.09 -9.15 -6.89
CA MET A 259 2.50 -9.49 -7.06
C MET A 259 2.92 -10.66 -6.16
N SER A 260 2.65 -10.58 -4.85
CA SER A 260 3.00 -11.62 -3.88
C SER A 260 2.38 -12.98 -4.22
N GLN A 261 1.10 -12.98 -4.62
CA GLN A 261 0.39 -14.19 -5.02
C GLN A 261 1.00 -14.83 -6.28
N ARG A 262 1.36 -14.01 -7.28
CA ARG A 262 1.97 -14.49 -8.53
C ARG A 262 3.39 -15.03 -8.32
N LEU A 263 4.20 -14.36 -7.50
CA LEU A 263 5.54 -14.85 -7.16
C LEU A 263 5.46 -16.23 -6.50
N GLN A 264 4.58 -16.39 -5.51
CA GLN A 264 4.37 -17.69 -4.85
C GLN A 264 3.87 -18.76 -5.82
N ALA A 265 2.97 -18.39 -6.75
CA ALA A 265 2.51 -19.31 -7.81
C ALA A 265 3.63 -19.74 -8.77
N GLN A 266 4.66 -18.92 -8.94
CA GLN A 266 5.88 -19.23 -9.72
C GLN A 266 6.97 -19.94 -8.90
N GLY A 267 6.65 -20.41 -7.69
CA GLY A 267 7.58 -21.20 -6.87
C GLY A 267 8.51 -20.37 -5.98
N TRP A 268 8.31 -19.05 -5.90
CA TRP A 268 8.98 -18.25 -4.87
C TRP A 268 8.51 -18.71 -3.50
N HIS A 269 9.43 -18.87 -2.57
CA HIS A 269 9.16 -19.43 -1.25
C HIS A 269 9.55 -18.46 -0.15
N MET A 270 8.83 -18.56 0.97
CA MET A 270 9.10 -17.73 2.14
C MET A 270 10.38 -18.19 2.84
N VAL A 271 11.26 -17.25 3.17
CA VAL A 271 12.48 -17.47 3.96
C VAL A 271 12.44 -16.64 5.25
N PRO A 272 13.06 -17.11 6.35
CA PRO A 272 13.20 -16.30 7.55
C PRO A 272 14.12 -15.11 7.30
N ALA A 273 13.98 -14.03 8.09
CA ALA A 273 14.79 -12.82 7.96
C ALA A 273 16.31 -13.08 8.05
N SER A 274 16.74 -14.13 8.77
CA SER A 274 18.14 -14.54 8.84
C SER A 274 18.70 -15.11 7.54
N GLU A 275 17.83 -15.60 6.65
CA GLU A 275 18.19 -16.23 5.37
C GLU A 275 17.85 -15.36 4.16
N ALA A 276 17.11 -14.27 4.37
CA ALA A 276 16.79 -13.31 3.33
C ALA A 276 18.07 -12.76 2.69
N LYS A 277 18.17 -12.78 1.37
CA LYS A 277 19.36 -12.40 0.61
C LYS A 277 19.06 -11.23 -0.33
N PRO A 278 20.09 -10.45 -0.74
CA PRO A 278 19.90 -9.40 -1.72
C PRO A 278 19.13 -9.88 -2.95
N GLY A 279 18.08 -9.16 -3.31
CA GLY A 279 17.20 -9.48 -4.42
C GLY A 279 15.94 -10.28 -4.07
N ASP A 280 15.83 -10.77 -2.82
CA ASP A 280 14.55 -11.26 -2.31
C ASP A 280 13.52 -10.12 -2.21
N VAL A 281 12.24 -10.46 -2.31
CA VAL A 281 11.14 -9.49 -2.22
C VAL A 281 10.63 -9.45 -0.78
N ALA A 282 10.64 -8.26 -0.18
CA ALA A 282 10.07 -8.01 1.15
C ALA A 282 8.65 -7.46 1.02
N VAL A 283 7.65 -8.25 1.41
CA VAL A 283 6.24 -7.85 1.49
C VAL A 283 5.92 -7.43 2.91
N ILE A 284 5.51 -6.18 3.10
CA ILE A 284 5.37 -5.55 4.43
C ILE A 284 3.89 -5.41 4.79
N ASN A 285 3.56 -5.82 6.02
CA ASN A 285 2.21 -5.80 6.62
C ASN A 285 1.15 -6.43 5.70
N GLY A 286 1.42 -7.64 5.20
CA GLY A 286 0.51 -8.42 4.36
C GLY A 286 0.47 -7.96 2.89
N SER A 287 0.25 -6.67 2.65
CA SER A 287 0.26 -6.09 1.29
C SER A 287 0.35 -4.55 1.27
N GLN A 288 0.78 -3.91 2.36
CA GLN A 288 0.78 -2.45 2.46
C GLN A 288 1.93 -1.82 1.68
N HIS A 289 3.09 -2.46 1.66
CA HIS A 289 4.28 -1.96 0.98
C HIS A 289 5.16 -3.12 0.53
N THR A 290 6.03 -2.86 -0.44
CA THR A 290 7.01 -3.84 -0.89
C THR A 290 8.31 -3.19 -1.32
N GLU A 291 9.41 -3.86 -1.01
CA GLU A 291 10.75 -3.47 -1.40
C GLU A 291 11.58 -4.71 -1.74
N LEU A 292 12.78 -4.53 -2.27
CA LEU A 292 13.77 -5.59 -2.42
C LEU A 292 14.72 -5.59 -1.23
N VAL A 293 15.18 -6.76 -0.81
CA VAL A 293 16.29 -6.86 0.15
C VAL A 293 17.54 -6.33 -0.53
N ALA A 294 18.17 -5.30 0.04
CA ALA A 294 19.39 -4.69 -0.48
C ALA A 294 20.65 -5.31 0.12
N SER A 295 20.59 -5.63 1.41
CA SER A 295 21.64 -6.30 2.18
C SER A 295 21.03 -7.03 3.38
N ASN A 296 21.74 -8.05 3.87
CA ASN A 296 21.45 -8.72 5.13
C ASN A 296 22.76 -9.08 5.82
N ASP A 297 23.01 -8.46 6.97
CA ASP A 297 24.17 -8.77 7.81
C ASP A 297 23.68 -9.42 9.12
N GLY A 298 23.63 -10.76 9.14
CA GLY A 298 23.24 -11.52 10.33
C GLY A 298 21.84 -11.21 10.87
N GLY A 299 20.88 -10.90 9.99
CA GLY A 299 19.52 -10.50 10.34
C GLY A 299 19.30 -8.98 10.39
N ARG A 300 20.35 -8.17 10.19
CA ARG A 300 20.21 -6.72 9.96
C ARG A 300 19.99 -6.46 8.48
N ILE A 301 18.71 -6.37 8.11
CA ILE A 301 18.30 -6.18 6.72
C ILE A 301 18.18 -4.69 6.40
N THR A 302 18.72 -4.29 5.25
CA THR A 302 18.38 -3.04 4.57
C THR A 302 17.53 -3.35 3.35
N LEU A 303 16.50 -2.53 3.12
CA LEU A 303 15.62 -2.65 1.95
C LEU A 303 15.93 -1.56 0.94
N ILE A 304 15.59 -1.80 -0.33
CA ILE A 304 15.62 -0.79 -1.40
C ILE A 304 14.35 -0.89 -2.23
N GLY A 305 13.72 0.26 -2.46
CA GLY A 305 12.48 0.33 -3.23
C GLY A 305 12.07 1.77 -3.53
N SER A 306 10.94 1.92 -4.22
CA SER A 306 10.30 3.22 -4.42
C SER A 306 9.51 3.57 -3.16
N ASN A 307 9.96 4.59 -2.43
CA ASN A 307 9.46 4.91 -1.09
C ASN A 307 8.98 6.36 -1.04
N ASN A 308 7.90 6.63 -0.29
CA ASN A 308 7.29 7.95 -0.12
C ASN A 308 8.15 8.89 0.75
N LYS A 309 9.37 9.22 0.27
CA LYS A 309 10.34 10.08 0.98
C LYS A 309 10.28 11.54 0.54
N ASN A 310 9.70 11.84 -0.62
CA ASN A 310 9.53 13.22 -1.06
C ASN A 310 8.50 13.94 -0.19
N ALA A 311 8.66 15.25 -0.04
CA ALA A 311 7.79 16.06 0.81
C ALA A 311 6.32 16.09 0.33
N ASP A 312 6.13 15.95 -0.98
CA ASP A 312 4.82 15.87 -1.66
C ASP A 312 4.18 14.46 -1.57
N GLY A 313 4.84 13.52 -0.87
CA GLY A 313 4.39 12.13 -0.75
C GLY A 313 4.69 11.26 -1.98
N SER A 314 5.26 11.80 -3.05
CA SER A 314 5.70 10.99 -4.20
C SER A 314 6.85 10.07 -3.82
N GLN A 315 6.99 8.97 -4.57
CA GLN A 315 8.01 7.98 -4.31
C GLN A 315 9.32 8.27 -5.05
N VAL A 316 10.41 8.04 -4.32
CA VAL A 316 11.79 8.09 -4.82
C VAL A 316 12.48 6.79 -4.43
N VAL A 317 13.32 6.27 -5.33
CA VAL A 317 14.11 5.08 -5.04
C VAL A 317 15.08 5.41 -3.92
N SER A 318 14.95 4.73 -2.79
CA SER A 318 15.74 5.01 -1.61
C SER A 318 15.87 3.77 -0.74
N TYR A 319 16.81 3.81 0.20
CA TYR A 319 16.94 2.76 1.19
C TYR A 319 15.84 2.86 2.27
N GLY A 320 15.37 1.71 2.69
CA GLY A 320 14.42 1.50 3.76
C GLY A 320 14.96 0.52 4.80
N ASN A 321 14.20 0.37 5.89
CA ASN A 321 14.40 -0.70 6.87
C ASN A 321 13.10 -1.50 6.98
N PRO A 322 13.16 -2.81 7.25
CA PRO A 322 11.97 -3.58 7.57
C PRO A 322 11.22 -2.97 8.75
N TYR A 323 9.90 -2.98 8.69
CA TYR A 323 9.02 -2.55 9.77
C TYR A 323 7.77 -3.42 9.82
N GLY A 324 7.13 -3.50 10.98
CA GLY A 324 5.94 -4.33 11.16
C GLY A 324 6.19 -5.81 10.86
N GLN A 325 5.20 -6.49 10.30
CA GLN A 325 5.32 -7.88 9.87
C GLN A 325 5.86 -7.93 8.44
N VAL A 326 6.98 -8.61 8.22
CA VAL A 326 7.59 -8.73 6.89
C VAL A 326 7.69 -10.19 6.47
N MET A 327 7.23 -10.47 5.25
CA MET A 327 7.43 -11.74 4.57
C MET A 327 8.51 -11.55 3.50
N TYR A 328 9.55 -12.38 3.53
CA TYR A 328 10.62 -12.38 2.53
C TYR A 328 10.39 -13.54 1.56
N LEU A 329 10.24 -13.25 0.28
CA LEU A 329 10.10 -14.23 -0.78
C LEU A 329 11.41 -14.35 -1.54
N SER A 330 11.99 -15.54 -1.54
CA SER A 330 13.15 -15.90 -2.36
C SER A 330 12.71 -16.50 -3.69
N PRO A 331 13.45 -16.22 -4.80
CA PRO A 331 13.23 -16.91 -6.07
C PRO A 331 13.47 -18.43 -5.94
N PRO A 332 12.83 -19.24 -6.82
CA PRO A 332 13.04 -20.69 -6.88
C PRO A 332 14.49 -21.08 -7.21
#